data_AF-A0A2K3JYG9-F1
#
_entry.id   AF-A0A2K3JYG9-F1
#
_cell.length_a   1.000
_cell.length_b   1.000
_cell.length_c   1.000
_cell.angle_alpha   90.00
_cell.angle_beta   90.00
_cell.angle_gamma   90.00
#
_symmetry.space_group_name_H-M   'P 1'
#
loop_
_entity.id
_entity.type
_entity.pdbx_description
1 polymer ?
#
loop_
_entity_poly.entity_id
_entity_poly.type
_entity_poly.pdbx_seq_one_letter_code
_entity_poly.pdbx_strand_id
1 'polypeptide(L)'
;DKTKVHLIYANVTYEDILLKEELDGLASNYPDRFKIYYVLNQPPEIWDGGVGFVSKEMIQAHLPPPAQDIKITDQRHVLEEFQILRCGPPPMNKAMAAHL
;
A
#
# COMPACT_ATOMS: atom_id res chain seq x y z
N ASP A 1 -9.64 9.51 15.61
CA ASP A 1 -8.38 9.02 15.02
C ASP A 1 -8.24 9.58 13.61
N LYS A 2 -7.08 10.18 13.29
CA LYS A 2 -6.79 10.84 12.00
C LYS A 2 -5.84 10.04 11.11
N THR A 3 -5.49 8.81 11.51
CA THR A 3 -4.56 7.95 10.78
C THR A 3 -5.08 7.68 9.37
N LYS A 4 -4.20 7.87 8.38
CA LYS A 4 -4.46 7.53 6.98
C LYS A 4 -3.69 6.26 6.65
N VAL A 5 -4.37 5.28 6.06
CA VAL A 5 -3.83 3.98 5.68
C VAL A 5 -3.93 3.84 4.17
N HIS A 6 -2.81 3.55 3.55
CA HIS A 6 -2.69 3.22 2.15
C HIS A 6 -2.21 1.78 2.05
N LEU A 7 -2.99 0.91 1.43
CA LEU A 7 -2.71 -0.52 1.33
C LEU A 7 -2.54 -0.91 -0.14
N ILE A 8 -1.36 -1.42 -0.49
CA ILE A 8 -1.17 -2.21 -1.72
C ILE A 8 -1.34 -3.67 -1.32
N TYR A 9 -2.36 -4.34 -1.88
CA TYR A 9 -2.67 -5.72 -1.56
C TYR A 9 -2.49 -6.62 -2.77
N ALA A 10 -1.50 -7.51 -2.70
CA ALA A 10 -1.06 -8.33 -3.82
C ALA A 10 -1.42 -9.80 -3.63
N ASN A 11 -2.08 -10.39 -4.63
CA ASN A 11 -2.56 -11.77 -4.62
C ASN A 11 -2.27 -12.44 -5.98
N VAL A 12 -2.48 -13.75 -6.08
CA VAL A 12 -2.26 -14.46 -7.36
C VAL A 12 -3.46 -14.23 -8.29
N THR A 13 -4.65 -14.63 -7.86
CA THR A 13 -5.92 -14.45 -8.59
C THR A 13 -6.88 -13.51 -7.84
N TYR A 14 -8.00 -13.15 -8.47
CA TYR A 14 -9.04 -12.33 -7.83
C TYR A 14 -9.67 -13.06 -6.63
N GLU A 15 -9.84 -14.37 -6.75
CA GLU A 15 -10.43 -15.25 -5.72
C GLU A 15 -9.52 -15.40 -4.50
N ASP A 16 -8.21 -15.19 -4.66
CA ASP A 16 -7.24 -15.25 -3.56
C ASP A 16 -7.25 -13.99 -2.67
N ILE A 17 -8.01 -12.95 -3.04
CA ILE A 17 -8.08 -11.72 -2.25
C ILE A 17 -8.88 -11.97 -0.98
N LEU A 18 -8.18 -12.20 0.12
CA LEU A 18 -8.79 -12.41 1.43
C LEU A 18 -9.49 -11.14 1.91
N LEU A 19 -10.70 -11.33 2.47
CA LEU A 19 -11.51 -10.25 3.05
C LEU A 19 -11.84 -9.12 2.05
N LYS A 20 -12.03 -9.46 0.77
CA LYS A 20 -12.27 -8.48 -0.30
C LYS A 20 -13.45 -7.56 0.01
N GLU A 21 -14.57 -8.14 0.42
CA GLU A 21 -15.80 -7.40 0.72
C GLU A 21 -15.61 -6.44 1.91
N GLU A 22 -14.91 -6.89 2.95
CA GLU A 22 -14.63 -6.07 4.13
C GLU A 22 -13.64 -4.94 3.81
N LEU A 23 -12.61 -5.21 3.02
CA LEU A 23 -11.63 -4.21 2.59
C LEU A 23 -12.26 -3.16 1.68
N ASP A 24 -13.11 -3.57 0.73
CA ASP A 24 -13.90 -2.65 -0.11
C ASP A 24 -14.87 -1.82 0.73
N GLY A 25 -15.51 -2.46 1.72
CA GLY A 25 -16.38 -1.81 2.69
C GLY A 25 -15.63 -0.75 3.49
N LEU A 26 -14.40 -1.03 3.94
CA LEU A 26 -13.55 -0.06 4.63
C LEU A 26 -13.19 1.12 3.72
N ALA A 27 -12.83 0.86 2.47
CA ALA A 27 -12.49 1.92 1.51
C ALA A 27 -13.69 2.81 1.18
N SER A 28 -14.88 2.20 1.03
CA SER A 28 -16.13 2.91 0.74
C SER A 28 -16.63 3.73 1.94
N ASN A 29 -16.51 3.20 3.16
CA ASN A 29 -16.94 3.87 4.38
C ASN A 29 -15.98 4.97 4.82
N TYR A 30 -14.69 4.87 4.47
CA TYR A 30 -13.65 5.80 4.92
C TYR A 30 -12.72 6.26 3.78
N PRO A 31 -13.24 6.84 2.69
CA PRO A 31 -12.44 7.15 1.49
C PRO A 31 -11.30 8.15 1.73
N ASP A 32 -11.45 9.02 2.74
CA ASP A 32 -10.42 10.01 3.12
C ASP A 32 -9.29 9.41 3.98
N ARG A 33 -9.50 8.21 4.54
CA ARG A 33 -8.59 7.59 5.51
C ARG A 33 -8.09 6.21 5.11
N PHE A 34 -8.81 5.47 4.29
CA PHE A 34 -8.43 4.13 3.85
C PHE A 34 -8.46 4.07 2.33
N LYS A 35 -7.27 3.91 1.74
CA LYS A 35 -7.12 3.71 0.30
C LYS A 35 -6.51 2.34 0.07
N ILE A 36 -7.09 1.58 -0.84
CA ILE A 36 -6.60 0.26 -1.22
C ILE A 36 -6.34 0.20 -2.72
N TYR A 37 -5.26 -0.46 -3.09
CA TYR A 37 -4.91 -0.77 -4.47
C TYR A 37 -4.57 -2.25 -4.57
N TYR A 38 -5.31 -2.96 -5.43
CA TYR A 38 -5.13 -4.40 -5.63
C TYR A 38 -4.15 -4.68 -6.76
N VAL A 39 -3.32 -5.70 -6.59
CA VAL A 39 -2.34 -6.15 -7.59
C VAL A 39 -2.49 -7.67 -7.75
N LEU A 40 -2.66 -8.15 -8.99
CA LEU A 40 -2.87 -9.57 -9.27
C LEU A 40 -1.83 -10.11 -10.25
N ASN A 41 -1.29 -11.30 -9.98
CA ASN A 41 -0.42 -11.99 -10.94
C ASN A 41 -1.20 -12.53 -12.15
N GLN A 42 -2.43 -12.99 -11.92
CA GLN A 42 -3.33 -13.60 -12.90
C GLN A 42 -4.70 -12.92 -12.78
N PRO A 43 -4.83 -11.67 -13.29
CA PRO A 43 -6.08 -10.93 -13.24
C PRO A 43 -7.12 -11.52 -14.21
N PRO A 44 -8.42 -11.27 -13.96
CA PRO A 44 -9.46 -11.48 -14.96
C PRO A 44 -9.28 -10.54 -16.16
N GLU A 45 -10.00 -10.81 -17.26
CA GLU A 45 -9.92 -9.99 -18.49
C GLU A 45 -10.25 -8.52 -18.25
N ILE A 46 -11.19 -8.24 -17.34
CA ILE A 46 -11.57 -6.90 -16.92
C ILE A 46 -10.94 -6.63 -15.56
N TRP A 47 -9.86 -5.86 -15.54
CA TRP A 47 -9.11 -5.53 -14.32
C TRP A 47 -8.55 -4.12 -14.34
N ASP A 48 -8.88 -3.33 -13.32
CA ASP A 48 -8.45 -1.94 -13.17
C ASP A 48 -7.27 -1.77 -12.20
N GLY A 49 -6.82 -2.86 -11.58
CA GLY A 49 -5.72 -2.87 -10.62
C GLY A 49 -4.35 -3.12 -11.27
N GLY A 50 -3.35 -3.35 -10.42
CA GLY A 50 -2.00 -3.69 -10.87
C GLY A 50 -1.90 -5.13 -11.36
N VAL A 51 -0.95 -5.39 -12.26
CA VAL A 51 -0.68 -6.73 -12.81
C VAL A 51 0.75 -7.16 -12.53
N GLY A 52 0.93 -8.38 -12.05
CA GLY A 52 2.24 -8.97 -11.72
C GLY A 52 2.70 -8.65 -10.29
N PHE A 53 4.00 -8.49 -10.10
CA PHE A 53 4.58 -8.16 -8.79
C PHE A 53 4.47 -6.66 -8.48
N VAL A 54 4.42 -6.33 -7.19
CA VAL A 54 4.46 -4.92 -6.74
C VAL A 54 5.75 -4.25 -7.25
N SER A 55 5.59 -3.20 -8.03
CA SER A 55 6.69 -2.44 -8.63
C SER A 55 6.97 -1.14 -7.88
N LYS A 56 8.11 -0.51 -8.18
CA LYS A 56 8.47 0.81 -7.64
C LYS A 56 7.45 1.87 -8.02
N GLU A 57 6.93 1.82 -9.25
CA GLU A 57 5.97 2.77 -9.78
C GLU A 57 4.63 2.66 -9.04
N MET A 58 4.18 1.43 -8.74
CA MET A 58 2.97 1.20 -7.95
C MET A 58 3.11 1.77 -6.53
N ILE A 59 4.28 1.56 -5.90
CA ILE A 59 4.61 2.11 -4.57
C ILE A 59 4.52 3.63 -4.60
N GLN A 60 5.18 4.28 -5.56
CA GLN A 60 5.22 5.74 -5.67
C GLN A 60 3.85 6.36 -6.01
N ALA A 61 3.01 5.65 -6.75
CA ALA A 61 1.69 6.12 -7.14
C ALA A 61 0.65 5.98 -6.01
N HIS A 62 0.73 4.91 -5.21
CA HIS A 62 -0.33 4.55 -4.27
C HIS A 62 0.03 4.72 -2.79
N LEU A 63 1.31 4.71 -2.43
CA LEU A 63 1.78 5.04 -1.07
C LEU A 63 2.18 6.52 -1.00
N PRO A 64 2.01 7.17 0.16
CA PRO A 64 2.47 8.55 0.32
C PRO A 64 4.00 8.62 0.16
N PRO A 65 4.53 9.75 -0.33
CA PRO A 65 5.96 9.92 -0.50
C PRO A 65 6.66 9.78 0.86
N PRO A 66 7.90 9.28 0.88
CA PRO A 66 8.72 9.37 2.09
C PRO A 66 8.77 10.84 2.53
N ALA A 67 8.65 11.09 3.84
CA ALA A 67 8.75 12.43 4.39
C ALA A 67 10.05 13.08 3.88
N GLN A 68 9.93 14.19 3.14
CA GLN A 68 11.09 14.87 2.57
C GLN A 68 12.04 15.28 3.70
N ASP A 69 13.26 14.76 3.61
CA ASP A 69 14.47 15.23 4.30
C ASP A 69 14.23 15.84 5.70
N ILE A 70 14.05 14.96 6.68
CA ILE A 70 14.09 15.31 8.09
C ILE A 70 15.52 15.74 8.43
N LYS A 71 15.82 17.02 8.23
CA LYS A 71 16.91 17.65 8.98
C LYS A 71 16.48 17.62 10.44
N ILE A 72 17.13 16.76 11.21
CA ILE A 72 16.98 16.69 12.67
C ILE A 72 17.47 18.03 13.22
N THR A 73 16.55 18.99 13.35
CA THR A 73 16.78 20.26 14.05
C THR A 73 15.69 20.41 15.09
N ASP A 74 16.08 20.12 16.33
CA ASP A 74 15.36 20.38 17.58
C ASP A 74 14.20 19.41 17.95
N GLN A 75 14.17 19.05 19.24
CA GLN A 75 13.43 17.97 19.89
C GLN A 75 11.91 18.23 20.06
N ARG A 76 11.27 19.06 19.23
CA ARG A 76 9.83 19.36 19.34
C ARG A 76 9.11 19.57 18.01
N HIS A 77 9.43 18.76 17.01
CA HIS A 77 8.62 18.70 15.78
C HIS A 77 7.69 17.49 15.83
N VAL A 78 6.38 17.76 15.90
CA VAL A 78 5.33 16.79 15.59
C VAL A 78 5.41 16.54 14.08
N LEU A 79 6.26 15.59 13.68
CA LEU A 79 6.38 15.12 12.31
C LEU A 79 5.09 14.35 11.98
N GLU A 80 4.56 14.47 10.76
CA GLU A 80 3.60 13.47 10.29
C GLU A 80 4.34 12.13 10.24
N GLU A 81 4.19 11.31 11.30
CA GLU A 81 4.82 10.00 11.39
C GLU A 81 4.20 9.10 10.31
N PHE A 82 4.96 8.80 9.27
CA PHE A 82 4.60 7.82 8.26
C PHE A 82 5.36 6.52 8.49
N GLN A 83 4.63 5.42 8.66
CA GLN A 83 5.19 4.09 8.88
C GLN A 83 4.84 3.17 7.72
N ILE A 84 5.86 2.49 7.16
CA ILE A 84 5.66 1.46 6.15
C ILE A 84 5.69 0.09 6.82
N LEU A 85 4.58 -0.63 6.71
CA LEU A 85 4.45 -2.01 7.16
C LEU A 85 4.45 -2.95 5.96
N ARG A 86 5.15 -4.07 6.07
CA ARG A 86 5.23 -5.08 5.01
C ARG A 86 5.06 -6.47 5.61
N CYS A 87 4.22 -7.27 4.98
CA CYS A 87 3.97 -8.65 5.36
C CYS A 87 3.70 -9.46 4.11
N GLY A 88 4.38 -10.59 3.95
CA GLY A 88 4.23 -11.47 2.79
C GLY A 88 5.46 -12.35 2.57
N PRO A 89 5.51 -13.06 1.42
CA PRO A 89 6.59 -13.99 1.12
C PRO A 89 7.98 -13.33 1.11
N PRO A 90 9.06 -14.06 1.44
CA PRO A 90 10.41 -13.51 1.44
C PRO A 90 10.82 -12.79 0.14
N PRO A 91 10.49 -13.29 -1.07
CA PRO A 91 10.79 -12.59 -2.32
C PRO A 91 10.11 -11.20 -2.41
N MET A 92 8.86 -11.10 -1.96
CA MET A 92 8.11 -9.85 -1.95
C MET A 92 8.76 -8.82 -1.02
N ASN A 93 9.11 -9.23 0.20
CA ASN A 93 9.77 -8.33 1.16
C ASN A 93 11.13 -7.85 0.65
N LYS A 94 11.87 -8.71 -0.06
CA LYS A 94 13.15 -8.33 -0.66
C LYS A 94 12.98 -7.30 -1.78
N ALA A 95 12.02 -7.51 -2.69
CA ALA A 95 11.73 -6.57 -3.77
C ALA A 95 11.28 -5.21 -3.22
N MET A 96 10.34 -5.21 -2.28
CA MET A 96 9.86 -3.99 -1.63
C MET A 96 10.98 -3.23 -0.90
N ALA A 97 11.99 -3.92 -0.36
CA ALA A 97 13.07 -3.27 0.39
C ALA A 97 14.02 -2.49 -0.51
N ALA A 98 14.06 -2.81 -1.81
CA ALA A 98 14.87 -2.12 -2.80
C ALA A 98 14.18 -0.87 -3.39
N HIS A 99 12.91 -0.64 -3.05
CA HIS A 99 12.07 0.39 -3.66
C HIS A 99 11.53 1.43 -2.67
N LEU A 100 11.73 1.19 -1.37
CA LEU A 100 11.43 2.08 -0.25
C LEU A 100 12.73 2.71 0.24
#